data_AF-U3AED8-F1
#
_entry.id   AF-U3AED8-F1
#
_cell.length_a   1.000
_cell.length_b   1.000
_cell.length_c   1.000
_cell.angle_alpha   90.00
_cell.angle_beta   90.00
_cell.angle_gamma   90.00
#
_symmetry.space_group_name_H-M   'P 1'
#
loop_
_entity.id
_entity.type
_entity.pdbx_description
1 polymer ?
#
loop_
_entity_poly.entity_id
_entity_poly.type
_entity_poly.pdbx_seq_one_letter_code
_entity_poly.pdbx_strand_id
1 'polypeptide(L)'
;MCNSAHRNYPFLFRHHIDQKGKETDDGAKMAIRLLKNLSADSQKDLSISSYDIASVVFHCPSHVIGRHVARDLAILSGISAFLNQLAANRSQAEALMSPDGTRKIFDKSEKWGSFLTLAGNTSQLAREVERELVGPQLLMDRDFGQVLKSLNESKIPVVPTY
;
A
#
# COMPACT_ATOMS: atom_id res chain seq x y z
N MET A 1 34.08 -20.90 7.47
CA MET A 1 32.69 -20.48 7.27
C MET A 1 32.68 -19.39 6.22
N CYS A 2 32.16 -19.65 5.02
CA CYS A 2 32.12 -18.66 3.94
C CYS A 2 30.88 -17.78 4.14
N ASN A 3 31.07 -16.47 4.22
CA ASN A 3 29.98 -15.49 4.29
C ASN A 3 29.07 -15.71 3.08
N SER A 4 27.84 -16.17 3.32
CA SER A 4 26.85 -16.31 2.25
C SER A 4 26.43 -14.91 1.84
N ALA A 5 27.04 -14.35 0.80
CA ALA A 5 26.63 -13.07 0.24
C ALA A 5 25.15 -13.17 -0.13
N HIS A 6 24.29 -12.45 0.59
CA HIS A 6 22.86 -12.39 0.26
C HIS A 6 22.73 -11.87 -1.17
N ARG A 7 22.25 -12.74 -2.07
CA ARG A 7 22.02 -12.38 -3.47
C ARG A 7 20.88 -11.36 -3.51
N ASN A 8 21.20 -10.11 -3.77
CA ASN A 8 20.26 -9.00 -3.95
C ASN A 8 20.64 -8.28 -5.24
N TYR A 9 19.66 -7.96 -6.09
CA TYR A 9 19.89 -7.25 -7.34
C TYR A 9 19.26 -5.85 -7.27
N PRO A 10 19.90 -4.88 -6.60
CA PRO A 10 19.30 -3.57 -6.32
C PRO A 10 18.92 -2.81 -7.60
N PHE A 11 19.71 -2.96 -8.68
CA PHE A 11 19.41 -2.33 -9.97
C PHE A 11 18.21 -2.98 -10.66
N LEU A 12 18.07 -4.31 -10.58
CA LEU A 12 16.92 -5.03 -11.13
C LEU A 12 15.65 -4.72 -10.33
N PHE A 13 15.74 -4.72 -9.00
CA PHE A 13 14.67 -4.29 -8.12
C PHE A 13 14.20 -2.88 -8.50
N ARG A 14 15.14 -1.94 -8.62
CA ARG A 14 14.83 -0.55 -8.97
C ARG A 14 14.18 -0.45 -10.34
N HIS A 15 14.70 -1.18 -11.32
CA HIS A 15 14.14 -1.24 -12.67
C HIS A 15 12.67 -1.66 -12.67
N HIS A 16 12.33 -2.73 -11.95
CA HIS A 16 10.95 -3.21 -11.84
C HIS A 16 10.03 -2.23 -11.11
N ILE A 17 10.51 -1.58 -10.05
CA ILE A 17 9.73 -0.53 -9.36
C ILE A 17 9.50 0.68 -10.27
N ASP A 18 10.49 1.08 -11.07
CA ASP A 18 10.33 2.20 -12.01
C ASP A 18 9.41 1.84 -13.17
N GLN A 19 9.45 0.61 -13.68
CA GLN A 19 8.48 0.10 -14.67
C GLN A 19 7.06 0.13 -14.09
N LYS A 20 6.87 -0.41 -12.89
CA LYS A 20 5.58 -0.36 -12.19
C LYS A 20 5.09 1.07 -11.98
N GLY A 21 6.00 1.99 -11.67
CA GLY A 21 5.73 3.42 -11.61
C GLY A 21 5.17 3.94 -12.93
N LYS A 22 5.80 3.64 -14.06
CA LYS A 22 5.31 4.04 -15.39
C LYS A 22 3.93 3.46 -15.71
N GLU A 23 3.70 2.18 -15.41
CA GLU A 23 2.40 1.51 -15.63
C GLU A 23 1.23 2.10 -14.83
N THR A 24 1.53 2.81 -13.75
CA THR A 24 0.54 3.34 -12.81
C THR A 24 0.51 4.87 -12.80
N ASP A 25 1.16 5.53 -13.75
CA ASP A 25 1.36 6.99 -13.77
C ASP A 25 1.91 7.53 -12.43
N ASP A 26 2.90 6.81 -11.89
CA ASP A 26 3.54 6.95 -10.58
C ASP A 26 2.66 6.65 -9.35
N GLY A 27 1.45 6.14 -9.54
CA GLY A 27 0.55 5.72 -8.45
C GLY A 27 1.17 4.64 -7.54
N ALA A 28 1.96 3.72 -8.07
CA ALA A 28 2.74 2.77 -7.26
C ALA A 28 3.75 3.47 -6.36
N LYS A 29 4.46 4.50 -6.85
CA LYS A 29 5.39 5.26 -6.00
C LYS A 29 4.66 6.10 -4.96
N MET A 30 3.45 6.60 -5.26
CA MET A 30 2.58 7.25 -4.28
C MET A 30 2.17 6.29 -3.16
N ALA A 31 1.70 5.10 -3.51
CA ALA A 31 1.34 4.06 -2.54
C ALA A 31 2.54 3.65 -1.67
N ILE A 32 3.72 3.45 -2.27
CA ILE A 32 4.95 3.15 -1.50
C ILE A 32 5.27 4.25 -0.50
N ARG A 33 5.22 5.52 -0.91
CA ARG A 33 5.48 6.65 0.00
C ARG A 33 4.46 6.72 1.14
N LEU A 34 3.18 6.56 0.82
CA LEU A 34 2.10 6.52 1.81
C LEU A 34 2.34 5.44 2.87
N LEU A 35 2.56 4.19 2.44
CA LEU A 35 2.77 3.07 3.36
C LEU A 35 4.06 3.21 4.18
N LYS A 36 5.12 3.76 3.60
CA LYS A 36 6.35 4.06 4.34
C LYS A 36 6.12 5.08 5.43
N ASN A 37 5.36 6.15 5.15
CA ASN A 37 5.02 7.15 6.15
C ASN A 37 4.17 6.53 7.26
N LEU A 38 3.13 5.76 6.92
CA LEU A 38 2.32 5.04 7.92
C LEU A 38 3.12 4.04 8.76
N SER A 39 4.14 3.42 8.17
CA SER A 39 5.07 2.55 8.91
C SER A 39 5.96 3.33 9.85
N ALA A 40 6.42 4.52 9.47
CA ALA A 40 7.27 5.37 10.28
C ALA A 40 6.49 6.05 11.42
N ASP A 41 5.23 6.42 11.16
CA ASP A 41 4.32 7.04 12.13
C ASP A 41 3.64 6.01 13.05
N SER A 42 3.94 4.72 12.88
CA SER A 42 3.33 3.69 13.71
C SER A 42 3.85 3.76 15.14
N GLN A 43 2.95 3.61 16.10
CA GLN A 43 3.31 3.49 17.53
C GLN A 43 4.12 2.22 17.85
N LYS A 44 4.18 1.27 16.92
CA LYS A 44 4.93 0.02 17.04
C LYS A 44 6.08 0.03 16.06
N ASP A 45 7.24 -0.45 16.49
CA ASP A 45 8.35 -0.73 15.57
C ASP A 45 7.97 -1.88 14.64
N LEU A 46 7.73 -1.55 13.37
CA LEU A 46 7.36 -2.54 12.36
C LEU A 46 8.61 -3.17 11.76
N SER A 47 8.67 -4.50 11.77
CA SER A 47 9.78 -5.27 11.18
C SER A 47 9.72 -5.34 9.65
N ILE A 48 8.67 -4.81 9.03
CA ILE A 48 8.52 -4.74 7.57
C ILE A 48 9.36 -3.57 7.04
N SER A 49 10.35 -3.86 6.20
CA SER A 49 11.26 -2.84 5.70
C SER A 49 10.66 -2.02 4.55
N SER A 50 11.27 -0.89 4.21
CA SER A 50 10.94 -0.15 2.97
C SER A 50 11.05 -1.01 1.70
N TYR A 51 11.99 -1.97 1.69
CA TYR A 51 12.14 -2.91 0.59
C TYR A 51 10.94 -3.88 0.53
N ASP A 52 10.48 -4.37 1.67
CA ASP A 52 9.30 -5.25 1.75
C ASP A 52 8.03 -4.50 1.35
N ILE A 53 7.83 -3.27 1.83
CA ILE A 53 6.69 -2.41 1.45
C ILE A 53 6.66 -2.21 -0.07
N ALA A 54 7.78 -1.82 -0.68
CA ALA A 54 7.87 -1.66 -2.12
C ALA A 54 7.62 -2.97 -2.89
N SER A 55 8.07 -4.10 -2.34
CA SER A 55 7.81 -5.43 -2.90
C SER A 55 6.32 -5.80 -2.84
N VAL A 56 5.61 -5.45 -1.76
CA VAL A 56 4.16 -5.68 -1.67
C VAL A 56 3.44 -4.85 -2.72
N VAL A 57 3.74 -3.54 -2.82
CA VAL A 57 3.09 -2.65 -3.81
C VAL A 57 3.37 -3.09 -5.25
N PHE A 58 4.55 -3.63 -5.53
CA PHE A 58 4.89 -4.18 -6.85
C PHE A 58 3.87 -5.23 -7.34
N HIS A 59 3.36 -6.07 -6.43
CA HIS A 59 2.35 -7.10 -6.74
C HIS A 59 0.91 -6.58 -6.81
N CYS A 60 0.65 -5.34 -6.42
CA CYS A 60 -0.68 -4.75 -6.55
C CYS A 60 -1.04 -4.60 -8.04
N PRO A 61 -2.21 -5.06 -8.51
CA PRO A 61 -2.59 -4.89 -9.92
C PRO A 61 -2.56 -3.41 -10.34
N SER A 62 -1.97 -3.08 -11.49
CA SER A 62 -1.68 -1.69 -11.87
C SER A 62 -2.96 -0.83 -11.97
N HIS A 63 -4.07 -1.39 -12.45
CA HIS A 63 -5.35 -0.68 -12.55
C HIS A 63 -5.97 -0.30 -11.18
N VAL A 64 -5.55 -0.94 -10.09
CA VAL A 64 -6.06 -0.67 -8.73
C VAL A 64 -5.43 0.58 -8.14
N ILE A 65 -4.18 0.87 -8.52
CA ILE A 65 -3.37 1.98 -8.00
C ILE A 65 -2.87 2.89 -9.13
N GLY A 66 -3.64 2.99 -10.22
CA GLY A 66 -3.37 3.93 -11.31
C GLY A 66 -3.67 5.36 -10.86
N ARG A 67 -2.74 6.28 -11.09
CA ARG A 67 -2.95 7.70 -10.77
C ARG A 67 -3.81 8.35 -11.83
N HIS A 68 -4.87 9.04 -11.40
CA HIS A 68 -5.69 9.87 -12.27
C HIS A 68 -5.79 11.27 -11.70
N VAL A 69 -5.88 12.28 -12.58
CA VAL A 69 -6.01 13.68 -12.17
C VAL A 69 -7.18 13.85 -11.21
N ALA A 70 -6.95 14.61 -10.12
CA ALA A 70 -7.92 14.88 -9.06
C ALA A 70 -8.43 13.66 -8.28
N ARG A 71 -7.90 12.45 -8.49
CA ARG A 71 -8.37 11.22 -7.84
C ARG A 71 -7.28 10.56 -6.99
N ASP A 72 -6.48 11.35 -6.29
CA ASP A 72 -5.37 10.84 -5.49
C ASP A 72 -5.85 9.88 -4.38
N LEU A 73 -7.07 10.09 -3.86
CA LEU A 73 -7.72 9.19 -2.90
C LEU A 73 -8.04 7.80 -3.46
N ALA A 74 -8.11 7.65 -4.79
CA ALA A 74 -8.22 6.33 -5.42
C ALA A 74 -6.98 5.46 -5.15
N ILE A 75 -5.80 6.07 -4.94
CA ILE A 75 -4.59 5.33 -4.54
C ILE A 75 -4.75 4.77 -3.12
N LEU A 76 -5.22 5.59 -2.17
CA LEU A 76 -5.49 5.16 -0.79
C LEU A 76 -6.54 4.04 -0.78
N SER A 77 -7.63 4.21 -1.53
CA SER A 77 -8.64 3.16 -1.69
C SER A 77 -8.04 1.88 -2.26
N GLY A 78 -7.33 1.96 -3.37
CA GLY A 78 -6.80 0.81 -4.09
C GLY A 78 -5.81 0.02 -3.25
N ILE A 79 -4.85 0.71 -2.63
CA ILE A 79 -3.86 0.04 -1.80
C ILE A 79 -4.47 -0.57 -0.53
N SER A 80 -5.44 0.10 0.09
CA SER A 80 -6.16 -0.44 1.25
C SER A 80 -6.90 -1.74 0.91
N ALA A 81 -7.58 -1.77 -0.24
CA ALA A 81 -8.27 -2.97 -0.73
C ALA A 81 -7.29 -4.13 -0.94
N PHE A 82 -6.16 -3.86 -1.61
CA PHE A 82 -5.14 -4.87 -1.90
C PHE A 82 -4.49 -5.43 -0.62
N LEU A 83 -4.14 -4.57 0.34
CA LEU A 83 -3.57 -5.02 1.62
C LEU A 83 -4.57 -5.88 2.41
N ASN A 84 -5.85 -5.51 2.43
CA ASN A 84 -6.87 -6.30 3.11
C ASN A 84 -7.13 -7.64 2.43
N GLN A 85 -7.06 -7.71 1.10
CA GLN A 85 -7.10 -8.98 0.37
C GLN A 85 -5.96 -9.91 0.80
N LEU A 86 -4.73 -9.39 0.85
CA LEU A 86 -3.57 -10.16 1.30
C LEU A 86 -3.69 -10.56 2.78
N ALA A 87 -4.18 -9.67 3.64
CA ALA A 87 -4.41 -9.96 5.07
C ALA A 87 -5.44 -11.08 5.27
N ALA A 88 -6.48 -11.13 4.43
CA ALA A 88 -7.51 -12.17 4.45
C ALA A 88 -7.01 -13.52 3.91
N ASN A 89 -5.95 -13.53 3.09
CA ASN A 89 -5.38 -14.75 2.53
C ASN A 89 -3.86 -14.79 2.72
N ARG A 90 -3.44 -15.25 3.90
CA ARG A 90 -2.02 -15.40 4.26
C ARG A 90 -1.24 -16.27 3.28
N SER A 91 -1.83 -17.35 2.76
CA SER A 91 -1.15 -18.23 1.80
C SER A 91 -0.82 -17.49 0.50
N GLN A 92 -1.71 -16.63 0.02
CA GLN A 92 -1.45 -15.77 -1.14
C GLN A 92 -0.35 -14.76 -0.83
N ALA A 93 -0.39 -14.14 0.35
CA ALA A 93 0.63 -13.19 0.77
C ALA A 93 2.03 -13.83 0.86
N GLU A 94 2.15 -14.99 1.52
CA GLU A 94 3.41 -15.74 1.63
C GLU A 94 3.92 -16.28 0.29
N ALA A 95 3.09 -16.31 -0.75
CA ALA A 95 3.55 -16.64 -2.09
C ALA A 95 4.40 -15.52 -2.73
N LEU A 96 4.24 -14.27 -2.27
CA LEU A 96 4.87 -13.10 -2.89
C LEU A 96 6.40 -13.07 -2.72
N MET A 97 7.07 -12.71 -3.81
CA MET A 97 8.52 -12.57 -3.92
C MET A 97 8.94 -11.09 -4.02
N SER A 98 10.19 -10.79 -3.71
CA SER A 98 10.77 -9.49 -4.06
C SER A 98 10.74 -9.26 -5.58
N PRO A 99 10.69 -8.01 -6.07
CA PRO A 99 10.74 -7.68 -7.49
C PRO A 99 11.93 -8.29 -8.24
N ASP A 100 13.07 -8.47 -7.57
CA ASP A 100 14.25 -9.13 -8.15
C ASP A 100 14.21 -10.68 -8.06
N GLY A 101 13.14 -11.25 -7.51
CA GLY A 101 12.92 -12.69 -7.41
C GLY A 101 13.80 -13.42 -6.39
N THR A 102 14.58 -12.69 -5.58
CA THR A 102 15.61 -13.31 -4.72
C THR A 102 15.09 -13.88 -3.40
N ARG A 103 14.00 -13.31 -2.86
CA ARG A 103 13.47 -13.72 -1.56
C ARG A 103 11.95 -13.58 -1.45
N LYS A 104 11.39 -14.33 -0.50
CA LYS A 104 10.00 -14.16 -0.06
C LYS A 104 9.87 -12.86 0.73
N ILE A 105 8.74 -12.19 0.58
CA ILE A 105 8.46 -10.95 1.34
C ILE A 105 8.20 -11.31 2.81
N PHE A 106 7.28 -12.25 3.04
CA PHE A 106 6.92 -12.77 4.36
C PHE A 106 7.67 -14.07 4.64
N ASP A 107 8.98 -13.96 4.81
CA ASP A 107 9.88 -15.06 5.17
C ASP A 107 9.95 -15.31 6.69
N LYS A 108 9.36 -14.43 7.50
CA LYS A 108 9.38 -14.51 8.97
C LYS A 108 8.04 -14.08 9.58
N SER A 109 7.74 -14.65 10.74
CA SER A 109 6.47 -14.41 11.45
C SER A 109 6.28 -12.95 11.89
N GLU A 110 7.35 -12.27 12.30
CA GLU A 110 7.33 -10.88 12.71
C GLU A 110 6.97 -9.93 11.56
N LYS A 111 7.41 -10.24 10.33
CA LYS A 111 7.04 -9.47 9.13
C LYS A 111 5.55 -9.60 8.85
N TRP A 112 4.97 -10.77 9.06
CA TRP A 112 3.53 -10.98 8.93
C TRP A 112 2.74 -10.14 9.96
N GLY A 113 3.14 -10.17 11.23
CA GLY A 113 2.50 -9.34 12.27
C GLY A 113 2.62 -7.84 11.99
N SER A 114 3.79 -7.40 11.52
CA SER A 114 4.02 -6.01 11.11
C SER A 114 3.20 -5.60 9.90
N PHE A 115 3.04 -6.50 8.92
CA PHE A 115 2.17 -6.30 7.77
C PHE A 115 0.70 -6.14 8.15
N LEU A 116 0.18 -7.00 9.02
CA LEU A 116 -1.19 -6.88 9.52
C LEU A 116 -1.42 -5.56 10.24
N THR A 117 -0.43 -5.10 11.02
CA THR A 117 -0.47 -3.78 11.66
C THR A 117 -0.51 -2.65 10.62
N LEU A 118 0.35 -2.70 9.60
CA LEU A 118 0.36 -1.71 8.54
C LEU A 118 -0.94 -1.68 7.73
N ALA A 119 -1.52 -2.85 7.40
CA ALA A 119 -2.82 -2.97 6.72
C ALA A 119 -3.96 -2.38 7.57
N GLY A 120 -3.92 -2.62 8.89
CA GLY A 120 -4.83 -2.02 9.86
C GLY A 120 -4.72 -0.49 9.91
N ASN A 121 -3.50 0.05 10.05
CA ASN A 121 -3.25 1.49 10.04
C ASN A 121 -3.74 2.14 8.73
N THR A 122 -3.50 1.48 7.59
CA THR A 122 -3.98 1.96 6.28
C THR A 122 -5.50 2.00 6.22
N SER A 123 -6.17 0.96 6.73
CA SER A 123 -7.63 0.91 6.80
C SER A 123 -8.20 1.97 7.74
N GLN A 124 -7.52 2.25 8.85
CA GLN A 124 -7.89 3.33 9.77
C GLN A 124 -7.78 4.69 9.08
N LEU A 125 -6.65 4.97 8.40
CA LEU A 125 -6.48 6.21 7.64
C LEU A 125 -7.59 6.38 6.60
N ALA A 126 -7.93 5.32 5.86
CA ALA A 126 -9.01 5.35 4.88
C ALA A 126 -10.37 5.76 5.50
N ARG A 127 -10.70 5.24 6.69
CA ARG A 127 -11.92 5.61 7.40
C ARG A 127 -11.91 7.06 7.87
N GLU A 128 -10.79 7.53 8.42
CA GLU A 128 -10.68 8.90 8.93
C GLU A 128 -10.73 9.93 7.80
N VAL A 129 -10.05 9.66 6.68
CA VAL A 129 -10.12 10.51 5.48
C VAL A 129 -11.53 10.53 4.90
N GLU A 130 -12.22 9.39 4.83
CA GLU A 130 -13.60 9.36 4.35
C GLU A 130 -14.55 10.14 5.25
N ARG A 131 -14.39 10.03 6.58
CA ARG A 131 -15.17 10.79 7.56
C ARG A 131 -15.00 12.30 7.36
N GLU A 132 -13.79 12.76 7.06
CA GLU A 132 -13.52 14.17 6.78
C GLU A 132 -14.21 14.64 5.48
N LEU A 133 -14.28 13.79 4.45
CA LEU A 133 -14.90 14.11 3.17
C LEU A 133 -16.43 14.18 3.24
N VAL A 134 -17.07 13.23 3.91
CA VAL A 134 -18.55 13.17 4.01
C VAL A 134 -19.10 14.11 5.09
N GLY A 135 -18.25 14.51 6.03
CA GLY A 135 -18.60 15.38 7.14
C GLY A 135 -19.41 14.69 8.25
N PRO A 136 -19.63 15.38 9.38
CA PRO A 136 -20.23 14.82 10.60
C PRO A 136 -21.71 14.44 10.47
N GLN A 137 -22.36 14.76 9.35
CA GLN A 137 -23.79 14.50 9.13
C GLN A 137 -24.06 13.05 8.67
N LEU A 138 -23.02 12.30 8.30
CA LEU A 138 -23.09 10.92 7.78
C LEU A 138 -22.40 9.90 8.71
N LEU A 139 -22.51 10.08 10.03
CA LEU A 139 -21.95 9.21 11.09
C LEU A 139 -22.57 7.80 11.20
N MET A 140 -23.11 7.26 10.11
CA MET A 140 -23.54 5.86 10.07
C MET A 140 -22.31 4.96 9.95
N ASP A 141 -22.34 3.80 10.61
CA ASP A 141 -21.28 2.78 10.46
C ASP A 141 -21.29 2.24 9.02
N ARG A 142 -20.47 2.83 8.15
CA ARG A 142 -20.28 2.37 6.77
C ARG A 142 -19.39 1.14 6.76
N ASP A 143 -19.82 0.11 6.02
CA ASP A 143 -18.95 -1.02 5.73
C ASP A 143 -17.69 -0.55 4.98
N PHE A 144 -16.61 -1.31 5.09
CA PHE A 144 -15.33 -0.86 4.52
C PHE A 144 -15.37 -0.76 2.99
N GLY A 145 -16.21 -1.57 2.32
CA GLY A 145 -16.38 -1.49 0.86
C GLY A 145 -16.98 -0.14 0.44
N GLN A 146 -17.94 0.38 1.20
CA GLN A 146 -18.51 1.72 0.98
C GLN A 146 -17.48 2.83 1.20
N VAL A 147 -16.64 2.72 2.23
CA VAL A 147 -15.54 3.67 2.50
C VAL A 147 -14.60 3.72 1.30
N LEU A 148 -14.14 2.56 0.82
CA LEU A 148 -13.26 2.46 -0.34
C LEU A 148 -13.91 3.02 -1.60
N LYS A 149 -15.19 2.71 -1.86
CA LYS A 149 -15.93 3.26 -2.99
C LYS A 149 -15.99 4.79 -2.95
N SER A 150 -16.31 5.36 -1.78
CA SER A 150 -16.36 6.81 -1.55
C SER A 150 -15.01 7.48 -1.88
N LEU A 151 -13.91 6.94 -1.34
CA LEU A 151 -12.56 7.43 -1.62
C LEU A 151 -12.17 7.30 -3.09
N ASN A 152 -12.54 6.19 -3.73
CA ASN A 152 -12.23 5.97 -5.14
C ASN A 152 -12.95 6.99 -6.04
N GLU A 153 -14.22 7.26 -5.78
CA GLU A 153 -15.08 8.14 -6.58
C GLU A 153 -14.86 9.63 -6.28
N SER A 154 -14.22 9.95 -5.16
CA SER A 154 -13.93 11.32 -4.73
C SER A 154 -13.01 12.06 -5.70
N LYS A 155 -13.35 13.33 -5.96
CA LYS A 155 -12.54 14.26 -6.76
C LYS A 155 -12.07 15.41 -5.87
N ILE A 156 -10.77 15.64 -5.86
CA ILE A 156 -10.15 16.77 -5.18
C ILE A 156 -10.13 17.96 -6.16
N PRO A 157 -10.55 19.17 -5.75
CA PRO A 157 -10.43 20.36 -6.58
C PRO A 157 -8.97 20.60 -7.00
N VAL A 158 -8.73 20.79 -8.30
CA VAL A 158 -7.36 20.98 -8.86
C VAL A 158 -6.80 22.37 -8.55
N VAL A 159 -7.67 23.31 -8.16
CA VAL A 159 -7.33 24.68 -7.77
C VAL A 159 -8.08 24.98 -6.46
N PRO A 160 -7.42 25.53 -5.42
CA PRO A 160 -8.13 26.01 -4.26
C PRO A 160 -9.06 27.14 -4.68
N THR A 161 -10.36 26.98 -4.51
CA THR A 161 -11.32 28.09 -4.56
C THR A 161 -11.16 28.88 -3.27
N TYR A 162 -10.32 29.92 -3.31
CA TYR A 162 -10.24 30.97 -2.28
C TYR A 162 -11.16 32.14 -2.62
#